data_AF-A0A6P7H6Z8-F1
#
_entry.id   AF-A0A6P7H6Z8-F1
#
_cell.length_a   1.000
_cell.length_b   1.000
_cell.length_c   1.000
_cell.angle_alpha   90.00
_cell.angle_beta   90.00
_cell.angle_gamma   90.00
#
_symmetry.space_group_name_H-M   'P 1'
#
loop_
_entity.id
_entity.type
_entity.pdbx_description
1 polymer ?
#
loop_
_entity_poly.entity_id
_entity_poly.type
_entity_poly.pdbx_seq_one_letter_code
_entity_poly.pdbx_strand_id
1 'polypeptide(L)'
;MTDLKLSKKVLYQKIIGARNGLTVTIRNNIEDYFFNNMPTFGANVYIFEAKNYLDVSTGNTGSIMLENGTEIFVDVVPKIVHANKAIMKYSEKTRSCIFSEERVGVFGDSSSGDCLVGCKAEKMKRLCHCVPFQIPLKSSLVCNLMDLNCLSRHKVDGKILN
;
A
#
# COMPACT_ATOMS: atom_id res chain seq x y z
N MET A 1 2.15 -2.37 -21.94
CA MET A 1 2.98 -2.64 -20.74
C MET A 1 4.15 -1.66 -20.75
N THR A 2 3.92 -0.43 -20.29
CA THR A 2 4.91 0.65 -20.35
C THR A 2 5.89 0.47 -19.18
N ASP A 3 7.15 0.17 -19.51
CA ASP A 3 8.26 0.18 -18.56
C ASP A 3 8.45 1.60 -18.00
N LEU A 4 7.77 1.90 -16.90
CA LEU A 4 8.13 3.01 -16.04
C LEU A 4 9.47 2.66 -15.41
N LYS A 5 10.55 3.13 -16.05
CA LYS A 5 11.89 3.18 -15.45
C LYS A 5 11.82 4.10 -14.23
N LEU A 6 11.44 3.54 -13.09
CA LEU A 6 11.49 4.20 -11.80
C LEU A 6 12.94 4.62 -11.55
N SER A 7 13.17 5.93 -11.57
CA SER A 7 14.41 6.51 -11.07
C SER A 7 14.56 6.09 -9.61
N LYS A 8 15.56 5.27 -9.30
CA LYS A 8 15.86 4.83 -7.92
C LYS A 8 16.38 5.97 -7.03
N LYS A 9 16.50 7.19 -7.55
CA LYS A 9 16.98 8.35 -6.80
C LYS A 9 15.83 8.95 -6.00
N VAL A 10 15.91 8.82 -4.68
CA VAL A 10 15.01 9.51 -3.75
C VAL A 10 15.26 11.01 -3.84
N LEU A 11 14.20 11.78 -4.10
CA LEU A 11 14.23 13.23 -4.13
C LEU A 11 13.52 13.79 -2.91
N TYR A 12 14.07 14.85 -2.34
CA TYR A 12 13.53 15.51 -1.15
C TYR A 12 13.08 16.91 -1.51
N GLN A 13 11.87 17.25 -1.08
CA GLN A 13 11.33 18.59 -1.24
C GLN A 13 11.93 19.53 -0.19
N LYS A 14 12.56 20.63 -0.62
CA LYS A 14 13.14 21.63 0.29
C LYS A 14 12.22 22.83 0.52
N ILE A 15 11.40 23.16 -0.46
CA ILE A 15 10.56 24.37 -0.48
C ILE A 15 9.13 23.97 -0.82
N ILE A 16 8.15 24.47 -0.06
CA ILE A 16 6.74 24.19 -0.29
C ILE A 16 6.26 24.97 -1.53
N GLY A 17 5.35 24.39 -2.31
CA GLY A 17 4.65 25.07 -3.40
C GLY A 17 4.46 24.19 -4.64
N ALA A 18 3.37 24.44 -5.39
CA ALA A 18 2.96 23.64 -6.54
C ALA A 18 4.05 23.52 -7.63
N ARG A 19 4.86 24.56 -7.84
CA ARG A 19 5.96 24.57 -8.81
C ARG A 19 7.23 23.85 -8.35
N ASN A 20 7.33 23.59 -7.06
CA ASN A 20 8.51 22.95 -6.49
C ASN A 20 8.27 21.47 -6.21
N GLY A 21 7.03 20.98 -6.23
CA GLY A 21 6.67 19.60 -5.94
C GLY A 21 6.80 18.63 -7.12
N LEU A 22 6.03 17.54 -7.07
CA LEU A 22 5.96 16.55 -8.13
C LEU A 22 4.87 16.92 -9.15
N THR A 23 5.25 17.15 -10.40
CA THR A 23 4.32 17.32 -11.51
C THR A 23 4.33 16.07 -12.38
N VAL A 24 3.15 15.48 -12.60
CA VAL A 24 2.99 14.28 -13.43
C VAL A 24 1.95 14.55 -14.50
N THR A 25 2.31 14.32 -15.76
CA THR A 25 1.35 14.33 -16.88
C THR A 25 1.10 12.90 -17.32
N ILE A 26 -0.16 12.47 -17.23
CA ILE A 26 -0.58 11.12 -17.59
C ILE A 26 -1.25 11.19 -18.96
N ARG A 27 -0.75 10.38 -19.90
CA ARG A 27 -1.38 10.21 -21.21
C ARG A 27 -2.22 8.94 -21.17
N ASN A 28 -3.55 9.09 -21.12
CA ASN A 28 -4.47 7.96 -21.19
C ASN A 28 -4.87 7.68 -22.64
N ASN A 29 -4.80 6.42 -23.04
CA ASN A 29 -5.39 5.95 -24.30
C ASN A 29 -6.68 5.19 -23.96
N ILE A 30 -7.84 5.83 -24.15
CA ILE A 30 -9.15 5.26 -23.77
C ILE A 30 -9.45 3.97 -24.55
N GLU A 31 -8.96 3.88 -25.79
CA GLU A 31 -9.15 2.71 -26.67
C GLU A 31 -8.42 1.44 -26.18
N ASP A 32 -7.48 1.57 -25.23
CA ASP A 32 -6.71 0.47 -24.64
C ASP A 32 -7.23 0.06 -23.23
N TYR A 33 -8.40 0.56 -22.83
CA TYR A 33 -9.01 0.20 -21.55
C TYR A 33 -9.69 -1.17 -21.67
N PHE A 34 -9.03 -2.22 -21.17
CA PHE A 34 -9.65 -3.54 -21.01
C PHE A 34 -10.49 -3.61 -19.73
N PHE A 35 -11.52 -4.47 -19.73
CA PHE A 35 -12.46 -4.78 -18.63
C PHE A 35 -11.97 -4.39 -17.22
N ASN A 36 -12.23 -3.13 -16.82
CA ASN A 36 -11.94 -2.67 -15.48
C ASN A 36 -13.01 -3.20 -14.52
N ASN A 37 -12.60 -3.67 -13.35
CA ASN A 37 -13.53 -4.10 -12.28
C ASN A 37 -14.45 -2.96 -11.78
N MET A 38 -14.11 -1.71 -12.10
CA MET A 38 -14.89 -0.50 -11.86
C MET A 38 -14.84 0.36 -13.13
N PRO A 39 -15.98 0.82 -13.69
CA PRO A 39 -16.01 1.56 -14.96
C PRO A 39 -15.56 3.01 -14.74
N THR A 40 -14.27 3.21 -14.49
CA THR A 40 -13.67 4.53 -14.25
C THR A 40 -12.64 4.83 -15.34
N PHE A 41 -12.74 6.02 -15.93
CA PHE A 41 -11.81 6.49 -16.96
C PHE A 41 -10.82 7.49 -16.34
N GLY A 42 -9.52 7.24 -16.50
CA GLY A 42 -8.47 8.10 -15.96
C GLY A 42 -7.44 7.35 -15.12
N ALA A 43 -6.97 7.94 -14.02
CA ALA A 43 -5.85 7.40 -13.25
C ALA A 43 -6.09 7.40 -11.74
N ASN A 44 -5.73 6.29 -11.08
CA ASN A 44 -5.67 6.23 -9.62
C ASN A 44 -4.29 6.68 -9.13
N VAL A 45 -4.26 7.74 -8.32
CA VAL A 45 -3.06 8.24 -7.67
C VAL A 45 -3.07 7.81 -6.20
N TYR A 46 -2.04 7.07 -5.79
CA TYR A 46 -1.86 6.64 -4.41
C TYR A 46 -0.68 7.38 -3.77
N ILE A 47 -0.90 7.90 -2.57
CA ILE A 47 0.10 8.61 -1.75
C ILE A 47 0.24 7.84 -0.45
N PHE A 48 1.41 7.28 -0.21
CA PHE A 48 1.70 6.42 0.93
C PHE A 48 3.17 6.54 1.34
N GLU A 49 3.50 6.04 2.53
CA GLU A 49 4.87 6.00 3.02
C GLU A 49 5.71 5.04 2.16
N ALA A 50 6.84 5.53 1.64
CA ALA A 50 7.68 4.80 0.66
C ALA A 50 8.20 3.43 1.13
N LYS A 51 8.21 3.22 2.45
CA LYS A 51 8.66 2.01 3.14
C LYS A 51 7.58 0.96 3.34
N ASN A 52 6.31 1.34 3.16
CA ASN A 52 5.19 0.45 3.38
C ASN A 52 4.74 -0.18 2.08
N TYR A 53 4.28 -1.44 2.18
CA TYR A 53 3.54 -2.05 1.10
C TYR A 53 2.22 -1.31 0.89
N LEU A 54 1.90 -1.01 -0.38
CA LEU A 54 0.67 -0.33 -0.78
C LEU A 54 -0.54 -1.26 -0.55
N ASP A 55 -1.21 -1.08 0.58
CA ASP A 55 -2.50 -1.71 0.86
C ASP A 55 -3.49 -0.63 1.30
N VAL A 56 -4.40 -0.27 0.40
CA VAL A 56 -5.46 0.72 0.61
C VAL A 56 -6.34 0.39 1.83
N SER A 57 -6.44 -0.90 2.20
CA SER A 57 -7.24 -1.33 3.36
C SER A 57 -6.52 -1.16 4.70
N THR A 58 -5.26 -0.72 4.71
CA THR A 58 -4.54 -0.38 5.96
C THR A 58 -4.94 0.99 6.52
N GLY A 59 -5.61 1.83 5.73
CA GLY A 59 -5.96 3.21 6.12
C GLY A 59 -4.77 4.19 6.12
N ASN A 60 -3.55 3.72 5.85
CA ASN A 60 -2.34 4.55 5.78
C ASN A 60 -2.01 5.03 4.34
N THR A 61 -2.98 4.94 3.43
CA THR A 61 -2.83 5.29 2.01
C THR A 61 -3.88 6.31 1.62
N GLY A 62 -3.46 7.45 1.09
CA GLY A 62 -4.35 8.37 0.39
C GLY A 62 -4.54 7.92 -1.05
N SER A 63 -5.77 7.98 -1.55
CA SER A 63 -6.11 7.62 -2.94
C SER A 63 -6.94 8.72 -3.58
N ILE A 64 -6.61 9.08 -4.82
CA ILE A 64 -7.35 10.07 -5.62
C ILE A 64 -7.62 9.46 -6.99
N MET A 65 -8.87 9.49 -7.43
CA MET A 65 -9.23 9.19 -8.81
C MET A 65 -9.14 10.47 -9.63
N LEU A 66 -8.33 10.45 -10.69
CA LEU A 66 -8.23 11.52 -11.67
C LEU A 66 -9.06 11.17 -12.89
N GLU A 67 -9.96 12.07 -13.27
CA GLU A 67 -10.68 11.96 -14.54
C GLU A 67 -9.77 12.35 -15.71
N ASN A 68 -10.04 11.79 -16.89
CA ASN A 68 -9.27 12.12 -18.07
C ASN A 68 -9.45 13.58 -18.50
N GLY A 69 -8.36 14.25 -18.86
CA GLY A 69 -8.38 15.66 -19.27
C GLY A 69 -8.50 16.66 -18.13
N THR A 70 -8.40 16.23 -16.87
CA THR A 70 -8.43 17.11 -15.70
C THR A 70 -7.02 17.42 -15.18
N GLU A 71 -6.86 18.61 -14.60
CA GLU A 71 -5.70 19.00 -13.82
C GLU A 71 -6.13 19.25 -12.38
N ILE A 72 -5.42 18.65 -11.43
CA ILE A 72 -5.65 18.88 -10.00
C ILE A 72 -4.34 19.19 -9.29
N PHE A 73 -4.46 19.92 -8.17
CA PHE A 73 -3.36 20.18 -7.25
C PHE A 73 -3.63 19.43 -5.95
N VAL A 74 -2.66 18.62 -5.53
CA VAL A 74 -2.79 17.79 -4.31
C VAL A 74 -1.80 18.28 -3.27
N ASP A 75 -2.34 18.85 -2.19
CA ASP A 75 -1.55 19.23 -1.03
C ASP A 75 -1.31 18.01 -0.14
N VAL A 76 -0.03 17.69 0.11
CA VAL A 76 0.37 16.57 0.95
C VAL A 76 0.86 17.08 2.29
N VAL A 77 0.09 16.83 3.35
CA VAL A 77 0.43 17.20 4.73
C VAL A 77 0.75 15.94 5.54
N PRO A 78 2.03 15.65 5.84
CA PRO A 78 2.39 14.46 6.59
C PRO A 78 1.98 14.61 8.06
N LYS A 79 1.30 13.59 8.61
CA LYS A 79 1.06 13.45 10.04
C LYS A 79 1.96 12.33 10.57
N ILE A 80 2.92 12.70 11.40
CA ILE A 80 3.95 11.78 11.90
C ILE A 80 3.77 11.62 13.40
N VAL A 81 3.61 10.38 13.85
CA VAL A 81 3.51 10.02 15.27
C VAL A 81 4.63 9.05 15.60
N HIS A 82 5.44 9.38 16.60
CA HIS A 82 6.54 8.55 17.05
C HIS A 82 6.50 8.35 18.56
N ALA A 83 6.79 7.12 18.99
CA ALA A 83 6.96 6.81 20.39
C ALA A 83 8.32 7.30 20.89
N ASN A 84 8.37 7.86 22.10
CA ASN A 84 9.62 8.25 22.73
C ASN A 84 10.42 7.00 23.14
N LYS A 85 11.69 6.91 22.72
CA LYS A 85 12.57 5.76 23.04
C LYS A 85 12.72 5.49 24.54
N ALA A 86 12.48 6.47 25.41
CA ALA A 86 12.51 6.29 26.86
C ALA A 86 11.53 5.21 27.38
N ILE A 87 10.48 4.89 26.62
CA ILE A 87 9.51 3.85 26.99
C ILE A 87 9.99 2.42 26.63
N MET A 88 11.11 2.27 25.91
CA MET A 88 11.70 0.95 25.58
C MET A 88 12.09 0.16 26.84
N LYS A 89 12.31 0.84 27.98
CA LYS A 89 12.56 0.18 29.26
C LYS A 89 11.38 -0.62 29.79
N TYR A 90 10.16 -0.32 29.31
CA TYR A 90 8.96 -1.06 29.68
C TYR A 90 8.72 -2.20 28.69
N SER A 91 8.17 -3.31 29.18
CA SER A 91 7.83 -4.46 28.34
C SER A 91 6.87 -4.08 27.20
N GLU A 92 6.97 -4.77 26.05
CA GLU A 92 6.07 -4.62 24.89
C GLU A 92 4.59 -4.65 25.33
N LYS A 93 4.23 -5.56 26.24
CA LYS A 93 2.87 -5.70 26.78
C LYS A 93 2.40 -4.44 27.51
N THR A 94 3.27 -3.77 28.25
CA THR A 94 2.94 -2.56 29.02
C THR A 94 2.76 -1.34 28.13
N ARG A 95 3.59 -1.19 27.09
CA ARG A 95 3.57 -0.03 26.18
C ARG A 95 2.69 -0.20 24.95
N SER A 96 2.27 -1.44 24.64
CA SER A 96 1.37 -1.78 23.54
C SER A 96 1.81 -1.29 22.15
N CYS A 97 3.12 -1.14 21.93
CA CYS A 97 3.72 -0.82 20.64
C CYS A 97 5.02 -1.60 20.46
N ILE A 98 5.58 -1.61 19.26
CA ILE A 98 6.83 -2.31 18.91
C ILE A 98 7.75 -1.31 18.21
N PHE A 99 9.01 -1.25 18.61
CA PHE A 99 10.02 -0.44 17.94
C PHE A 99 10.66 -1.20 16.79
N SER A 100 11.16 -0.46 15.80
CA SER A 100 11.85 -1.03 14.64
C SER A 100 13.05 -1.89 14.99
N GLU A 101 13.72 -1.55 16.09
CA GLU A 101 14.89 -2.24 16.62
C GLU A 101 14.55 -3.61 17.24
N GLU A 102 13.28 -3.87 17.56
CA GLU A 102 12.86 -5.08 18.27
C GLU A 102 12.31 -6.16 17.34
N ARG A 103 11.65 -5.77 16.25
CA ARG A 103 11.05 -6.70 15.29
C ARG A 103 10.99 -6.06 13.93
N VAL A 104 11.60 -6.69 12.93
CA VAL A 104 11.49 -6.27 11.53
C VAL A 104 10.17 -6.78 10.95
N GLY A 105 9.46 -5.92 10.22
CA GLY A 105 8.24 -6.29 9.49
C GLY A 105 8.51 -7.24 8.32
N VAL A 106 7.45 -7.74 7.70
CA VAL A 106 7.51 -8.75 6.64
C VAL A 106 8.12 -8.19 5.35
N PHE A 107 7.95 -6.88 5.11
CA PHE A 107 8.52 -6.15 3.97
C PHE A 107 9.77 -5.33 4.34
N GLY A 108 10.28 -5.48 5.56
CA GLY A 108 11.55 -4.87 5.99
C GLY A 108 11.43 -3.63 6.86
N ASP A 109 10.22 -3.14 7.12
CA ASP A 109 9.98 -1.99 8.01
C ASP A 109 8.92 -2.34 9.07
N SER A 110 9.08 -1.85 10.28
CA SER A 110 8.22 -2.25 11.42
C SER A 110 6.95 -1.41 11.53
N SER A 111 6.43 -0.95 10.40
CA SER A 111 5.23 -0.14 10.39
C SER A 111 3.98 -0.97 10.69
N SER A 112 2.93 -0.30 11.16
CA SER A 112 1.63 -0.94 11.35
C SER A 112 1.07 -1.50 10.05
N GLY A 113 1.32 -0.82 8.91
CA GLY A 113 0.89 -1.27 7.59
C GLY A 113 1.55 -2.58 7.17
N ASP A 114 2.87 -2.69 7.30
CA ASP A 114 3.61 -3.93 7.01
C ASP A 114 3.10 -5.09 7.88
N CYS A 115 2.94 -4.84 9.20
CA CYS A 115 2.42 -5.84 10.12
C CYS A 115 1.02 -6.36 9.73
N LEU A 116 0.10 -5.47 9.34
CA LEU A 116 -1.25 -5.85 8.93
C LEU A 116 -1.24 -6.69 7.64
N VAL A 117 -0.45 -6.30 6.65
CA VAL A 117 -0.34 -7.04 5.39
C VAL A 117 0.32 -8.40 5.62
N GLY A 118 1.38 -8.45 6.44
CA GLY A 118 2.02 -9.68 6.88
C GLY A 118 1.05 -10.61 7.61
N CYS A 119 0.22 -10.06 8.50
CA CYS A 119 -0.81 -10.82 9.21
C CYS A 119 -1.86 -11.40 8.24
N LYS A 120 -2.31 -10.62 7.26
CA LYS A 120 -3.22 -11.11 6.20
C LYS A 120 -2.60 -12.26 5.42
N ALA A 121 -1.34 -12.12 5.03
CA ALA A 121 -0.64 -13.16 4.29
C ALA A 121 -0.44 -14.45 5.10
N GLU A 122 -0.02 -14.33 6.37
CA GLU A 122 0.09 -15.46 7.30
C GLU A 122 -1.26 -16.17 7.49
N LYS A 123 -2.35 -15.40 7.63
CA LYS A 123 -3.70 -15.96 7.73
C LYS A 123 -4.07 -16.73 6.47
N MET A 124 -3.83 -16.16 5.28
CA MET A 124 -4.12 -16.84 4.01
C MET A 124 -3.28 -18.11 3.84
N LYS A 125 -1.99 -18.04 4.19
CA LYS A 125 -1.10 -19.20 4.15
C LYS A 125 -1.55 -20.32 5.10
N ARG A 126 -2.10 -19.99 6.27
CA ARG A 126 -2.61 -20.99 7.22
C ARG A 126 -3.94 -21.60 6.81
N LEU A 127 -4.83 -20.81 6.23
CA LEU A 127 -6.20 -21.25 5.88
C LEU A 127 -6.29 -21.87 4.48
N CYS A 128 -5.57 -21.31 3.51
CA CYS A 128 -5.64 -21.68 2.10
C CYS A 128 -4.32 -22.25 1.56
N HIS A 129 -3.29 -22.40 2.40
CA HIS A 129 -1.98 -22.96 2.01
C HIS A 129 -1.25 -22.18 0.89
N CYS A 130 -1.72 -20.97 0.56
CA CYS A 130 -1.19 -20.11 -0.48
C CYS A 130 -1.30 -18.63 -0.06
N VAL A 131 -0.58 -17.76 -0.76
CA VAL A 131 -0.62 -16.31 -0.56
C VAL A 131 -1.18 -15.64 -1.83
N PRO A 132 -2.11 -14.66 -1.71
CA PRO A 132 -2.62 -13.93 -2.87
C PRO A 132 -1.49 -13.28 -3.67
N PHE A 133 -1.57 -13.36 -5.01
CA PHE A 133 -0.55 -12.83 -5.92
C PHE A 133 -0.24 -11.33 -5.73
N GLN A 134 -1.20 -10.58 -5.18
CA GLN A 134 -1.08 -9.16 -4.89
C GLN A 134 0.00 -8.90 -3.83
N ILE A 135 0.20 -9.82 -2.88
CA ILE A 135 1.14 -9.65 -1.78
C ILE A 135 2.53 -10.18 -2.20
N PRO A 136 3.56 -9.31 -2.32
CA PRO A 136 4.86 -9.66 -2.88
C PRO A 136 5.76 -10.34 -1.84
N LEU A 137 5.35 -11.52 -1.37
CA LEU A 137 6.10 -12.31 -0.40
C LEU A 137 7.10 -13.24 -1.08
N LYS A 138 8.38 -13.11 -0.70
CA LYS A 138 9.43 -14.02 -1.20
C LYS A 138 9.17 -15.44 -0.67
N SER A 139 9.41 -16.42 -1.54
CA SER A 139 9.41 -17.85 -1.18
C SER A 139 8.08 -18.41 -0.63
N SER A 140 6.94 -17.83 -1.03
CA SER A 140 5.60 -18.35 -0.71
C SER A 140 4.89 -18.87 -1.96
N LEU A 141 4.09 -19.92 -1.81
CA LEU A 141 3.24 -20.43 -2.90
C LEU A 141 2.17 -19.38 -3.23
N VAL A 142 2.12 -18.94 -4.48
CA VAL A 142 1.13 -17.98 -4.95
C VAL A 142 -0.18 -18.71 -5.25
N CYS A 143 -1.30 -18.20 -4.74
CA CYS A 143 -2.62 -18.76 -5.01
C CYS A 143 -2.98 -18.71 -6.49
N ASN A 144 -3.67 -19.73 -6.97
CA ASN A 144 -4.16 -19.82 -8.35
C ASN A 144 -5.70 -19.85 -8.41
N LEU A 145 -6.26 -20.10 -9.59
CA LEU A 145 -7.72 -20.12 -9.80
C LEU A 145 -8.45 -21.21 -8.98
N MET A 146 -7.78 -22.33 -8.67
CA MET A 146 -8.35 -23.41 -7.86
C MET A 146 -8.57 -22.99 -6.40
N ASP A 147 -7.78 -22.03 -5.91
CA ASP A 147 -7.85 -21.54 -4.53
C ASP A 147 -8.95 -20.49 -4.33
N LEU A 148 -9.64 -20.08 -5.41
CA LEU A 148 -10.65 -19.01 -5.37
C LEU A 148 -11.76 -19.25 -4.37
N ASN A 149 -12.22 -20.49 -4.20
CA ASN A 149 -13.25 -20.81 -3.21
C ASN A 149 -12.74 -20.56 -1.78
N CYS A 150 -11.50 -20.94 -1.47
CA CYS A 150 -10.90 -20.68 -0.17
C CYS A 150 -10.69 -19.18 0.07
N LEU A 151 -10.12 -18.49 -0.93
CA LEU A 151 -9.91 -17.05 -0.90
C LEU A 151 -11.21 -16.28 -0.70
N SER A 152 -12.29 -16.67 -1.39
CA SER A 152 -13.60 -16.03 -1.27
C SER A 152 -14.19 -16.19 0.14
N ARG A 153 -14.08 -17.39 0.73
CA ARG A 153 -14.58 -17.68 2.10
C ARG A 153 -13.82 -16.95 3.20
N HIS A 154 -12.54 -16.68 2.98
CA HIS A 154 -11.66 -16.10 3.98
C HIS A 154 -11.17 -14.69 3.62
N LYS A 155 -11.76 -14.07 2.59
CA LYS A 155 -11.55 -12.66 2.26
C LYS A 155 -11.75 -11.85 3.53
N VAL A 156 -10.70 -11.14 3.93
CA VAL A 156 -10.77 -10.17 5.01
C VAL A 156 -11.49 -8.97 4.41
N ASP A 157 -12.77 -8.81 4.75
CA ASP A 157 -13.66 -7.76 4.25
C ASP A 157 -12.98 -6.39 4.20
N GLY A 158 -12.64 -5.94 3.01
CA GLY A 158 -12.88 -4.56 2.61
C GLY A 158 -14.23 -4.54 1.91
N LYS A 159 -15.33 -4.46 2.66
CA LYS A 159 -16.66 -4.26 2.10
C LYS A 159 -16.67 -2.96 1.30
N ILE A 160 -16.67 -3.06 -0.03
CA ILE A 160 -17.35 -2.11 -0.92
C ILE A 160 -17.98 -2.94 -2.04
N LEU A 161 -19.16 -3.50 -1.74
CA LEU A 161 -20.22 -3.74 -2.70
C LEU A 161 -21.52 -3.39 -1.98
N ASN A 162 -21.95 -2.16 -2.20
CA ASN A 162 -23.36 -1.78 -2.33
C ASN A 162 -23.45 -0.98 -3.61
#